data_AF-J7HBQ8-F1
#
_entry.id   AF-J7HBQ8-F1
#
_cell.length_a   1.000
_cell.length_b   1.000
_cell.length_c   1.000
_cell.angle_alpha   90.00
_cell.angle_beta   90.00
_cell.angle_gamma   90.00
#
_symmetry.space_group_name_H-M   'P 1'
#
loop_
_entity.id
_entity.type
_entity.pdbx_description
1 polymer ?
#
loop_
_entity_poly.entity_id
_entity_poly.type
_entity_poly.pdbx_seq_one_letter_code
_entity_poly.pdbx_strand_id
1 'polypeptide(L)'
;MKYLCFVFITIFFLVQHCHAGHPEKKCIQELGRTQESCITHCQYQHYGFTDENYRITKKHMEKFRDVLIEYKSVPLSDKSKLFGHIRACGDKVNAKKPKSTQDKCMKIIEYYRCVVDGKLLTWNRYANAMIQYDKTINV
;
A
#
# COMPACT_ATOMS: atom_id res chain seq x y z
N MET A 1 -0.21 -26.94 40.03
CA MET A 1 -1.24 -27.16 38.99
C MET A 1 -2.19 -25.97 38.73
N LYS A 2 -2.22 -24.89 39.52
CA LYS A 2 -3.07 -23.71 39.22
C LYS A 2 -2.47 -22.74 38.20
N TYR A 3 -1.15 -22.64 38.13
CA TYR A 3 -0.45 -21.69 37.23
C TYR A 3 -0.21 -22.23 35.81
N LEU A 4 -0.20 -23.55 35.62
CA LEU A 4 0.00 -24.18 34.31
C LEU A 4 -1.16 -23.86 33.35
N CYS A 5 -2.41 -23.90 33.81
CA CYS A 5 -3.57 -23.53 32.98
C CYS A 5 -3.54 -22.07 32.53
N PHE A 6 -3.08 -21.15 33.40
CA PHE A 6 -2.93 -19.73 33.05
C PHE A 6 -1.85 -19.49 31.98
N VAL A 7 -0.75 -20.27 32.04
CA VAL A 7 0.32 -20.21 31.04
C VAL A 7 -0.16 -20.71 29.67
N PHE A 8 -0.95 -21.79 29.61
CA PHE A 8 -1.49 -22.27 28.33
C PHE A 8 -2.51 -21.31 27.71
N ILE A 9 -3.36 -20.68 28.53
CA ILE A 9 -4.36 -19.70 28.04
C ILE A 9 -3.66 -18.47 27.45
N THR A 10 -2.64 -17.94 28.14
CA THR A 10 -1.88 -16.77 27.65
C THR A 10 -1.10 -17.08 26.38
N ILE A 11 -0.52 -18.28 26.25
CA ILE A 11 0.15 -18.72 25.01
C ILE A 11 -0.86 -18.84 23.85
N PHE A 12 -2.08 -19.34 24.09
CA PHE A 12 -3.09 -19.48 23.05
C PHE A 12 -3.55 -18.12 22.48
N PHE A 13 -3.68 -17.09 23.34
CA PHE A 13 -3.98 -15.72 22.91
C PHE A 13 -2.83 -15.06 22.12
N LEU A 14 -1.57 -15.41 22.44
CA LEU A 14 -0.40 -14.92 21.71
C LEU A 14 -0.24 -15.59 20.33
N VAL A 15 -0.53 -16.89 20.21
CA VAL A 15 -0.38 -17.63 18.94
C VAL A 15 -1.42 -17.20 17.90
N GLN A 16 -2.63 -16.80 18.33
CA GLN A 16 -3.66 -16.26 17.43
C GLN A 16 -3.24 -14.93 16.75
N HIS A 17 -2.28 -14.19 17.31
CA HIS A 17 -1.78 -12.92 16.74
C HIS A 17 -0.58 -13.09 15.81
N CYS A 18 -0.05 -14.30 15.63
CA CYS A 18 1.14 -14.56 14.79
C CYS A 18 0.80 -15.17 13.42
N HIS A 19 -0.36 -14.84 12.85
CA HIS A 19 -0.59 -15.09 11.43
C HIS A 19 0.18 -14.05 10.62
N ALA A 20 1.48 -14.30 10.43
CA ALA A 20 2.29 -13.57 9.46
C ALA A 20 1.60 -13.69 8.10
N GLY A 21 0.97 -12.60 7.67
CA GLY A 21 0.31 -12.47 6.39
C GLY A 21 1.04 -11.46 5.52
N HIS A 22 0.70 -11.43 4.23
CA HIS A 22 1.13 -10.33 3.38
C HIS A 22 0.11 -9.18 3.44
N PRO A 23 0.55 -7.92 3.24
CA PRO A 23 -0.31 -6.75 3.29
C PRO A 23 -1.62 -6.88 2.51
N GLU A 24 -1.60 -7.40 1.29
CA GLU A 24 -2.82 -7.57 0.49
C GLU A 24 -3.89 -8.39 1.23
N LYS A 25 -3.51 -9.58 1.70
CA LYS A 25 -4.43 -10.50 2.40
C LYS A 25 -4.97 -9.86 3.68
N LYS A 26 -4.10 -9.23 4.47
CA LYS A 26 -4.48 -8.59 5.73
C LYS A 26 -5.50 -7.47 5.50
N CYS A 27 -5.21 -6.56 4.58
CA CYS A 27 -6.07 -5.43 4.28
C CYS A 27 -7.45 -5.85 3.73
N ILE A 28 -7.50 -6.86 2.86
CA ILE A 28 -8.77 -7.40 2.34
C ILE A 28 -9.58 -8.04 3.47
N GLN A 29 -8.94 -8.82 4.35
CA GLN A 29 -9.62 -9.48 5.47
C GLN A 29 -10.21 -8.48 6.46
N GLU A 30 -9.50 -7.40 6.77
CA GLU A 30 -9.93 -6.39 7.73
C GLU A 30 -10.99 -5.43 7.16
N LEU A 31 -10.83 -4.99 5.90
CA LEU A 31 -11.61 -3.88 5.34
C LEU A 31 -12.59 -4.29 4.23
N GLY A 32 -12.48 -5.48 3.66
CA GLY A 32 -13.24 -5.91 2.48
C GLY A 32 -14.77 -5.94 2.64
N ARG A 33 -15.27 -5.94 3.88
CA ARG A 33 -16.72 -5.93 4.15
C ARG A 33 -17.27 -4.58 4.60
N THR A 34 -16.40 -3.66 5.01
CA THR A 34 -16.82 -2.45 5.73
C THR A 34 -16.30 -1.16 5.08
N GLN A 35 -15.10 -1.19 4.52
CA GLN A 35 -14.38 -0.01 4.02
C GLN A 35 -13.52 -0.38 2.80
N GLU A 36 -14.13 -0.99 1.78
CA GLU A 36 -13.42 -1.49 0.59
C GLU A 36 -12.55 -0.42 -0.09
N SER A 37 -13.02 0.84 -0.12
CA SER A 37 -12.27 1.97 -0.68
C SER A 37 -10.94 2.24 0.04
N CYS A 38 -10.79 1.78 1.29
CA CYS A 38 -9.59 1.98 2.09
C CYS A 38 -8.57 0.84 1.97
N ILE A 39 -8.88 -0.26 1.25
CA ILE A 39 -7.94 -1.37 1.04
C ILE A 39 -6.64 -0.87 0.39
N THR A 40 -6.73 -0.02 -0.64
CA THR A 40 -5.55 0.52 -1.33
C THR A 40 -4.68 1.35 -0.38
N HIS A 41 -5.28 2.14 0.50
CA HIS A 41 -4.52 2.92 1.49
C HIS A 41 -3.84 2.00 2.51
N CYS A 42 -4.55 1.00 3.04
CA CYS A 42 -3.98 0.00 3.95
C CYS A 42 -2.75 -0.69 3.35
N GLN A 43 -2.84 -1.16 2.10
CA GLN A 43 -1.73 -1.76 1.38
C GLN A 43 -0.57 -0.76 1.20
N TYR A 44 -0.88 0.45 0.70
CA TYR A 44 0.13 1.49 0.46
C TYR A 44 0.84 1.96 1.73
N GLN A 45 0.17 1.93 2.88
CA GLN A 45 0.77 2.20 4.17
C GLN A 45 1.82 1.14 4.52
N HIS A 46 1.48 -0.15 4.40
CA HIS A 46 2.45 -1.23 4.63
C HIS A 46 3.62 -1.18 3.64
N TYR A 47 3.36 -0.77 2.40
CA TYR A 47 4.39 -0.62 1.36
C TYR A 47 5.28 0.61 1.54
N GLY A 48 4.85 1.59 2.36
CA GLY A 48 5.54 2.86 2.59
C GLY A 48 5.28 3.93 1.51
N PHE A 49 4.21 3.77 0.72
CA PHE A 49 3.77 4.72 -0.32
C PHE A 49 2.82 5.79 0.22
N THR A 50 2.33 5.61 1.45
CA THR A 50 1.56 6.59 2.24
C THR A 50 1.89 6.39 3.71
N ASP A 51 1.40 7.27 4.57
CA ASP A 51 1.36 7.04 6.02
C ASP A 51 -0.08 6.83 6.53
N GLU A 52 -0.19 6.56 7.83
CA GLU A 52 -1.46 6.42 8.56
C GLU A 52 -2.39 7.65 8.42
N ASN A 53 -1.81 8.82 8.13
CA ASN A 53 -2.50 10.09 7.98
C ASN A 53 -2.83 10.43 6.51
N TYR A 54 -2.74 9.45 5.60
CA TYR A 54 -3.04 9.59 4.18
C TYR A 54 -2.17 10.64 3.45
N ARG A 55 -0.99 10.94 4.01
CA ARG A 55 -0.05 11.90 3.43
C ARG A 55 0.82 11.21 2.38
N ILE A 56 0.98 11.85 1.24
CA ILE A 56 1.89 11.42 0.17
C ILE A 56 3.01 12.44 0.10
N THR A 57 4.13 12.17 0.77
CA THR A 57 5.29 13.06 0.79
C THR A 57 6.24 12.71 -0.35
N LYS A 58 7.24 13.56 -0.61
CA LYS A 58 8.31 13.26 -1.58
C LYS A 58 8.96 11.90 -1.30
N LYS A 59 9.23 11.57 -0.03
CA LYS A 59 9.83 10.28 0.39
C LYS A 59 8.94 9.09 0.00
N HIS A 60 7.62 9.23 0.16
CA HIS A 60 6.67 8.18 -0.23
C HIS A 60 6.67 7.98 -1.75
N MET A 61 6.70 9.07 -2.52
CA MET A 61 6.77 9.02 -3.99
C MET A 61 8.08 8.41 -4.48
N GLU A 62 9.21 8.72 -3.83
CA GLU A 62 10.52 8.13 -4.12
C GLU A 62 10.52 6.63 -3.84
N LYS A 63 9.98 6.21 -2.69
CA LYS A 63 9.83 4.78 -2.36
C LYS A 63 8.97 4.05 -3.39
N PHE A 64 7.85 4.65 -3.81
CA PHE A 64 6.98 4.05 -4.83
C PHE A 64 7.70 3.92 -6.17
N ARG A 65 8.40 4.96 -6.61
CA ARG A 65 9.26 4.93 -7.81
C ARG A 65 10.30 3.81 -7.70
N ASP A 66 11.00 3.71 -6.58
CA ASP A 66 12.11 2.77 -6.41
C ASP A 66 11.63 1.32 -6.51
N VAL A 67 10.48 1.00 -5.89
CA VAL A 67 9.85 -0.32 -6.04
C VAL A 67 9.48 -0.59 -7.50
N LEU A 68 8.84 0.34 -8.19
CA LEU A 68 8.48 0.16 -9.60
C LEU A 68 9.70 -0.05 -10.51
N ILE A 69 10.84 0.57 -10.19
CA ILE A 69 12.09 0.37 -10.94
C ILE A 69 12.72 -0.99 -10.61
N GLU A 70 12.80 -1.33 -9.32
CA GLU A 70 13.37 -2.58 -8.82
C GLU A 70 12.72 -3.79 -9.49
N TYR A 71 11.38 -3.76 -9.58
CA TYR A 71 10.58 -4.81 -10.21
C TYR A 71 10.31 -4.59 -11.71
N LYS A 72 11.09 -3.70 -12.36
CA LYS A 72 11.10 -3.50 -13.82
C LYS A 72 9.71 -3.17 -14.41
N SER A 73 8.90 -2.41 -13.70
CA SER A 73 7.56 -1.97 -14.17
C SER A 73 7.60 -0.97 -15.31
N VAL A 74 8.74 -0.32 -15.55
CA VAL A 74 8.97 0.57 -16.70
C VAL A 74 10.30 0.25 -17.37
N PRO A 75 10.45 0.55 -18.67
CA PRO A 75 11.75 0.45 -19.34
C PRO A 75 12.78 1.37 -18.67
N LEU A 76 14.05 0.96 -18.66
CA LEU A 76 15.13 1.75 -18.04
C LEU A 76 15.26 3.15 -18.66
N SER A 77 14.95 3.30 -19.95
CA SER A 77 14.90 4.58 -20.66
C SER A 77 13.89 5.58 -20.09
N ASP A 78 12.85 5.09 -19.42
CA ASP A 78 11.77 5.91 -18.87
C ASP A 78 11.88 6.13 -17.35
N LYS A 79 12.94 5.61 -16.71
CA LYS A 79 13.20 5.76 -15.26
C LYS A 79 13.17 7.23 -14.80
N SER A 80 13.75 8.14 -15.58
CA SER A 80 13.77 9.58 -15.26
C SER A 80 12.38 10.22 -15.36
N LYS A 81 11.56 9.78 -16.32
CA LYS A 81 10.19 10.27 -16.51
C LYS A 81 9.24 9.77 -15.43
N LEU A 82 9.45 8.54 -14.94
CA LEU A 82 8.59 7.90 -13.94
C LEU A 82 8.43 8.76 -12.68
N PHE A 83 9.51 9.31 -12.13
CA PHE A 83 9.39 10.13 -10.92
C PHE A 83 8.61 11.42 -11.17
N GLY A 84 8.82 12.06 -12.32
CA GLY A 84 8.08 13.26 -12.70
C GLY A 84 6.58 13.00 -12.77
N HIS A 85 6.18 11.87 -13.38
CA HIS A 85 4.79 11.42 -13.44
C HIS A 85 4.19 11.14 -12.06
N ILE A 86 4.88 10.34 -11.24
CA ILE A 86 4.44 10.02 -9.87
C ILE A 86 4.27 11.30 -9.04
N ARG A 87 5.20 12.25 -9.17
CA ARG A 87 5.14 13.53 -8.48
C ARG A 87 3.95 14.36 -8.92
N ALA A 88 3.73 14.50 -10.22
CA ALA A 88 2.57 15.24 -10.75
C ALA A 88 1.23 14.67 -10.24
N CYS A 89 1.11 13.33 -10.20
CA CYS A 89 -0.06 12.67 -9.62
C CYS A 89 -0.20 12.93 -8.11
N GLY A 90 0.91 12.88 -7.37
CA GLY A 90 0.94 13.14 -5.94
C GLY A 90 0.54 14.58 -5.60
N ASP A 91 1.09 15.55 -6.33
CA ASP A 91 0.79 16.98 -6.16
C ASP A 91 -0.70 17.26 -6.47
N LYS A 92 -1.24 16.65 -7.54
CA LYS A 92 -2.66 16.75 -7.90
C LYS A 92 -3.59 16.31 -6.77
N VAL A 93 -3.33 15.16 -6.15
CA VAL A 93 -4.19 14.66 -5.06
C VAL A 93 -3.93 15.37 -3.73
N ASN A 94 -2.71 15.84 -3.49
CA ASN A 94 -2.38 16.59 -2.27
C ASN A 94 -2.98 17.99 -2.24
N ALA A 95 -3.29 18.57 -3.41
CA ALA A 95 -4.05 19.82 -3.49
C ALA A 95 -5.51 19.66 -3.02
N LYS A 96 -6.03 18.42 -2.92
CA LYS A 96 -7.38 18.15 -2.43
C LYS A 96 -7.46 18.27 -0.92
N LYS A 97 -8.62 18.73 -0.42
CA LYS A 97 -8.95 18.84 1.01
C LYS A 97 -10.08 17.86 1.36
N PRO A 98 -9.80 16.55 1.48
CA PRO A 98 -10.81 15.53 1.81
C PRO A 98 -11.38 15.79 3.21
N LYS A 99 -12.70 15.59 3.38
CA LYS A 99 -13.40 15.92 4.63
C LYS A 99 -13.71 14.69 5.48
N SER A 100 -13.93 13.54 4.84
CA SER A 100 -14.22 12.26 5.50
C SER A 100 -13.07 11.26 5.34
N THR A 101 -13.09 10.18 6.14
CA THR A 101 -12.18 9.03 5.94
C THR A 101 -12.35 8.42 4.56
N GLN A 102 -13.59 8.28 4.09
CA GLN A 102 -13.86 7.76 2.75
C GLN A 102 -13.26 8.65 1.66
N ASP A 103 -13.36 9.98 1.79
CA ASP A 103 -12.72 10.92 0.84
C ASP A 103 -11.20 10.76 0.83
N LYS A 104 -10.59 10.52 2.01
CA LYS A 104 -9.15 10.28 2.13
C LYS A 104 -8.74 8.98 1.44
N CYS A 105 -9.52 7.92 1.59
CA CYS A 105 -9.29 6.65 0.89
C CYS A 105 -9.45 6.81 -0.63
N MET A 106 -10.49 7.53 -1.08
CA MET A 106 -10.71 7.85 -2.49
C MET A 106 -9.57 8.69 -3.09
N LYS A 107 -9.02 9.65 -2.34
CA LYS A 107 -7.81 10.40 -2.74
C LYS A 107 -6.64 9.46 -3.06
N ILE A 108 -6.44 8.39 -2.28
CA ILE A 108 -5.37 7.41 -2.53
C ILE A 108 -5.68 6.56 -3.77
N ILE A 109 -6.93 6.16 -3.98
CA ILE A 109 -7.34 5.46 -5.21
C ILE A 109 -7.10 6.34 -6.44
N GLU A 110 -7.43 7.63 -6.38
CA GLU A 110 -7.16 8.56 -7.48
C GLU A 110 -5.67 8.72 -7.76
N TYR A 111 -4.84 8.73 -6.71
CA TYR A 111 -3.39 8.76 -6.85
C TYR A 111 -2.89 7.52 -7.61
N TYR A 112 -3.29 6.33 -7.16
CA TYR A 112 -3.01 5.07 -7.83
C TYR A 112 -3.43 5.10 -9.31
N ARG A 113 -4.68 5.48 -9.59
CA ARG A 113 -5.23 5.54 -10.96
C ARG A 113 -4.51 6.56 -11.84
N CYS A 114 -4.04 7.66 -11.27
CA CYS A 114 -3.25 8.65 -11.99
C CYS A 114 -1.87 8.08 -12.36
N VAL A 115 -1.21 7.38 -11.43
CA VAL A 115 0.12 6.80 -11.66
C VAL A 115 0.05 5.67 -12.69
N VAL A 116 -0.95 4.78 -12.58
CA VAL A 116 -1.20 3.68 -13.53
C VAL A 116 -2.05 4.18 -14.70
N ASP A 117 -1.46 5.06 -15.49
CA ASP A 117 -2.13 5.79 -16.58
C ASP A 117 -2.38 4.97 -17.86
N GLY A 118 -1.87 3.73 -17.91
CA GLY A 118 -1.96 2.86 -19.08
C GLY A 118 -0.99 3.24 -20.21
N LYS A 119 -0.17 4.28 -20.05
CA LYS A 119 0.79 4.76 -21.04
C LYS A 119 2.21 4.53 -20.53
N LEU A 120 2.66 5.35 -19.58
CA LEU A 120 3.99 5.24 -18.99
C LEU A 120 4.07 3.99 -18.10
N LEU A 121 3.01 3.73 -17.35
CA LEU A 121 2.89 2.56 -16.48
C LEU A 121 1.57 1.83 -16.77
N THR A 122 1.68 0.68 -17.42
CA THR A 122 0.53 -0.18 -17.69
C THR A 122 0.12 -0.96 -16.44
N TRP A 123 -1.18 -1.28 -16.34
CA TRP A 123 -1.70 -2.02 -15.20
C TRP A 123 -1.00 -3.37 -14.98
N ASN A 124 -0.75 -4.15 -16.04
CA ASN A 124 -0.06 -5.45 -15.93
C ASN A 124 1.34 -5.32 -15.30
N ARG A 125 2.10 -4.28 -15.68
CA ARG A 125 3.46 -4.06 -15.17
C ARG A 125 3.45 -3.54 -13.73
N TYR A 126 2.48 -2.69 -13.40
CA TYR A 126 2.24 -2.26 -12.03
C TYR A 126 1.85 -3.45 -11.14
N ALA A 127 0.83 -4.21 -11.54
CA ALA A 127 0.29 -5.32 -10.75
C ALA A 127 1.36 -6.40 -10.50
N ASN A 128 2.16 -6.73 -11.52
CA ASN A 128 3.27 -7.67 -11.37
C ASN A 128 4.28 -7.21 -10.29
N ALA A 129 4.69 -5.94 -10.31
CA ALA A 129 5.60 -5.42 -9.30
C ALA A 129 4.98 -5.39 -7.89
N MET A 130 3.71 -5.02 -7.77
CA MET A 130 3.05 -5.02 -6.46
C MET A 130 2.91 -6.43 -5.89
N ILE A 131 2.55 -7.42 -6.70
CA ILE A 131 2.46 -8.83 -6.29
C ILE A 131 3.82 -9.35 -5.80
N GLN A 132 4.91 -8.97 -6.47
CA GLN A 132 6.24 -9.38 -6.03
C GLN A 132 6.66 -8.66 -4.75
N TYR A 133 6.41 -7.35 -4.65
CA TYR A 133 6.79 -6.56 -3.49
C TYR A 133 5.97 -6.93 -2.23
N ASP A 134 4.67 -7.19 -2.38
CA ASP A 134 3.79 -7.62 -1.29
C ASP A 134 4.34 -8.86 -0.56
N LYS A 135 4.84 -9.85 -1.33
CA LYS A 135 5.44 -11.08 -0.80
C LYS A 135 6.70 -10.86 0.03
N THR A 136 7.34 -9.70 -0.09
CA THR A 136 8.55 -9.36 0.69
C THR A 136 8.23 -8.78 2.06
N ILE A 137 6.96 -8.46 2.33
CA ILE A 137 6.51 -7.81 3.56
C ILE A 137 5.66 -8.78 4.36
N ASN A 138 5.96 -8.90 5.65
CA ASN A 138 5.19 -9.69 6.62
C ASN A 138 4.50 -8.74 7.60
N VAL A 139 3.21 -8.95 7.84
CA VAL A 139 2.34 -8.13 8.71
C VAL A 139 1.45 -8.98 9.60
#